data_AF-A0A848ATE7-F1
#
_entry.id   AF-A0A848ATE7-F1
#
_cell.length_a   1.000
_cell.length_b   1.000
_cell.length_c   1.000
_cell.angle_alpha   90.00
_cell.angle_beta   90.00
_cell.angle_gamma   90.00
#
_symmetry.space_group_name_H-M   'P 1'
#
loop_
_entity.id
_entity.type
_entity.pdbx_description
1 polymer ?
#
loop_
_entity_poly.entity_id
_entity_poly.type
_entity_poly.pdbx_seq_one_letter_code
_entity_poly.pdbx_strand_id
1 'polypeptide(L)'
;MKILLPLFLAVAAAAACAAEPVFSCRGNVPGNIQFAAGPVRLELRFENHGSLAGEVTELVRLADFHGNGEAPLRRRVMMEPAGVLEREIVIPAERRGAFRLTYSLMRNGELVFSRDVTGAILEPVKALDPENSPIGMYCYNLHWNGKRELPVLRNMGISWIRANLSWGRSEPERGRFDWKQGDDSSRLLKEYGMHAMFNLVYPPRWAVDRVNMYGGNPADFGDYAAFAARAAARYLHIRHWSIWNEPDAESHWEGGGAEFARLLKATAPSIRAANPEAKVLPGGVTGSPALAERFYRELQRAGARPDFDIYEYHYRNISLHRRLLREFGWRDMPLWNTEAAEGAEKAAQLVRETVSGLAAGVERTFIFLYAIPMTRPEEFEEFGPVVMVDNDGRPTGNFPVVYTMSRQLNGIRECRELSSGGLRLFSCRYRDGGPRYILWSSTGARAATLKCGGELRITDATGTESRLVPFEGFISVPVSEVTYLDGAEVTPAAERAMAEIGTPRTTPVFGNEFEIPLSFHNPAPGPFHGQAVLSASPDW
;
A
#
# COMPACT_ATOMS: atom_id res chain seq x y z
N MET A 1 69.17 2.52 -18.97
CA MET A 1 68.35 2.95 -20.12
C MET A 1 66.93 3.13 -19.60
N LYS A 2 66.43 4.28 -19.13
CA LYS A 2 66.44 5.67 -19.64
C LYS A 2 66.10 5.78 -21.12
N ILE A 3 64.87 6.24 -21.39
CA ILE A 3 64.40 7.31 -22.30
C ILE A 3 62.90 7.50 -21.93
N LEU A 4 62.52 8.57 -21.19
CA LEU A 4 62.06 9.90 -21.65
C LEU A 4 60.68 9.81 -22.36
N LEU A 5 59.63 10.63 -22.11
CA LEU A 5 59.37 11.94 -21.45
C LEU A 5 57.82 12.22 -21.66
N PRO A 6 57.19 13.36 -21.29
CA PRO A 6 57.07 14.19 -20.05
C PRO A 6 55.64 14.12 -19.44
N LEU A 7 55.41 14.38 -18.14
CA LEU A 7 55.33 15.68 -17.45
C LEU A 7 54.33 16.70 -18.07
N PHE A 8 53.06 16.62 -17.68
CA PHE A 8 52.18 17.79 -17.57
C PHE A 8 51.70 17.89 -16.12
N LEU A 9 52.38 18.76 -15.36
CA LEU A 9 51.92 19.23 -14.06
C LEU A 9 51.28 20.61 -14.27
N ALA A 10 50.10 20.77 -13.68
CA ALA A 10 49.58 22.01 -13.13
C ALA A 10 49.37 23.22 -14.07
N VAL A 11 48.16 23.31 -14.63
CA VAL A 11 47.31 24.47 -14.40
C VAL A 11 45.95 23.95 -13.93
N ALA A 12 45.89 23.52 -12.68
CA ALA A 12 44.61 23.39 -11.99
C ALA A 12 44.12 24.80 -11.69
N ALA A 13 43.44 25.42 -12.67
CA ALA A 13 42.52 26.48 -12.35
C ALA A 13 41.50 25.87 -11.39
N ALA A 14 41.40 26.44 -10.19
CA ALA A 14 40.35 26.14 -9.24
C ALA A 14 39.00 26.54 -9.86
N ALA A 15 38.45 25.69 -10.72
CA ALA A 15 37.03 25.67 -10.95
C ALA A 15 36.43 25.14 -9.65
N ALA A 16 35.91 26.05 -8.82
CA ALA A 16 35.00 25.68 -7.76
C ALA A 16 33.94 24.79 -8.39
N CYS A 17 33.95 23.50 -8.07
CA CYS A 17 32.88 22.61 -8.48
C CYS A 17 31.62 23.16 -7.83
N ALA A 18 30.75 23.80 -8.62
CA ALA A 18 29.47 24.27 -8.13
C ALA A 18 28.74 23.10 -7.48
N ALA A 19 28.26 23.28 -6.26
CA ALA A 19 27.50 22.24 -5.58
C ALA A 19 26.12 22.10 -6.24
N GLU A 20 25.56 20.88 -6.21
CA GLU A 20 24.19 20.68 -6.67
C GLU A 20 23.23 21.60 -5.91
N PRO A 21 22.25 22.19 -6.60
CA PRO A 21 21.29 23.05 -5.94
C PRO A 21 20.43 22.23 -4.97
N VAL A 22 20.12 22.83 -3.82
CA VAL A 22 19.33 22.19 -2.76
C VAL A 22 17.88 22.64 -2.88
N PHE A 23 16.94 21.70 -2.79
CA PHE A 23 15.51 22.00 -2.75
C PHE A 23 14.88 21.39 -1.52
N SER A 24 14.02 22.17 -0.86
CA SER A 24 13.25 21.72 0.28
C SER A 24 11.81 22.23 0.19
N CYS A 25 10.90 21.47 0.80
CA CYS A 25 9.50 21.83 0.90
C CYS A 25 9.01 21.57 2.32
N ARG A 26 8.48 22.61 2.96
CA ARG A 26 7.83 22.52 4.27
C ARG A 26 6.32 22.72 4.13
N GLY A 27 5.54 21.76 4.61
CA GLY A 27 4.09 21.86 4.69
C GLY A 27 3.60 22.40 6.03
N ASN A 28 2.41 23.01 6.05
CA ASN A 28 1.70 23.37 7.28
C ASN A 28 1.07 22.16 8.01
N VAL A 29 1.02 21.00 7.36
CA VAL A 29 0.54 19.73 7.93
C VAL A 29 1.57 18.63 7.71
N PRO A 30 1.68 17.65 8.63
CA PRO A 30 2.62 16.54 8.48
C PRO A 30 2.43 15.80 7.15
N GLY A 31 3.53 15.58 6.42
CA GLY A 31 3.50 14.84 5.16
C GLY A 31 2.68 15.49 4.03
N ASN A 32 2.26 16.75 4.18
CA ASN A 32 1.30 17.39 3.26
C ASN A 32 -0.03 16.62 3.13
N ILE A 33 -0.41 15.84 4.16
CA ILE A 33 -1.66 15.07 4.19
C ILE A 33 -2.67 15.80 5.09
N GLN A 34 -3.76 16.25 4.50
CA GLN A 34 -4.84 16.97 5.16
C GLN A 34 -6.13 16.16 5.13
N PHE A 35 -6.79 16.03 6.28
CA PHE A 35 -8.14 15.46 6.39
C PHE A 35 -9.18 16.49 6.85
N ALA A 36 -8.76 17.65 7.35
CA ALA A 36 -9.66 18.74 7.75
C ALA A 36 -10.08 19.61 6.55
N ALA A 37 -10.97 20.57 6.79
CA ALA A 37 -11.47 21.50 5.78
C ALA A 37 -10.50 22.64 5.40
N GLY A 38 -9.26 22.63 5.91
CA GLY A 38 -8.27 23.68 5.66
C GLY A 38 -7.41 23.43 4.41
N PRO A 39 -6.80 24.48 3.83
CA PRO A 39 -5.88 24.31 2.71
C PRO A 39 -4.56 23.66 3.16
N VAL A 40 -3.83 23.13 2.19
CA VAL A 40 -2.40 22.78 2.37
C VAL A 40 -1.57 23.96 1.91
N ARG A 41 -0.65 24.42 2.76
CA ARG A 41 0.32 25.48 2.44
C ARG A 41 1.71 24.88 2.38
N LEU A 42 2.40 25.15 1.28
CA LEU A 42 3.74 24.65 1.00
C LEU A 42 4.71 25.83 0.88
N GLU A 43 5.74 25.83 1.71
CA GLU A 43 6.90 26.71 1.60
C GLU A 43 7.98 25.98 0.81
N LEU A 44 8.16 26.36 -0.46
CA LEU A 44 9.21 25.84 -1.33
C LEU A 44 10.43 26.72 -1.20
N ARG A 45 11.61 26.09 -1.06
CA ARG A 45 12.89 26.78 -1.01
C ARG A 45 13.89 26.08 -1.92
N PHE A 46 14.40 26.83 -2.89
CA PHE A 46 15.46 26.42 -3.80
C PHE A 46 16.70 27.26 -3.52
N GLU A 47 17.83 26.61 -3.25
CA GLU A 47 19.12 27.25 -3.02
C GLU A 47 20.08 26.91 -4.15
N ASN A 48 20.50 27.94 -4.87
CA ASN A 48 21.52 27.81 -5.90
C ASN A 48 22.90 27.94 -5.26
N HIS A 49 23.75 26.93 -5.43
CA HIS A 49 25.11 26.88 -4.87
C HIS A 49 26.17 27.03 -5.97
N GLY A 50 25.92 27.93 -6.92
CA GLY A 50 26.80 28.31 -8.02
C GLY A 50 26.55 27.58 -9.34
N SER A 51 25.59 26.65 -9.38
CA SER A 51 25.36 25.76 -10.52
C SER A 51 24.54 26.42 -11.64
N LEU A 52 23.75 27.44 -11.30
CA LEU A 52 22.97 28.22 -12.25
C LEU A 52 23.36 29.71 -12.18
N ALA A 53 23.25 30.44 -13.28
CA ALA A 53 23.43 31.89 -13.31
C ALA A 53 22.71 32.49 -14.52
N GLY A 54 22.19 33.71 -14.41
CA GLY A 54 21.48 34.39 -15.50
C GLY A 54 19.99 34.06 -15.57
N GLU A 55 19.32 34.46 -16.67
CA GLU A 55 17.88 34.29 -16.80
C GLU A 55 17.48 32.81 -16.86
N VAL A 56 16.51 32.43 -16.02
CA VAL A 56 15.80 31.14 -16.05
C VAL A 56 14.29 31.39 -16.06
N THR A 57 13.54 30.42 -16.58
CA THR A 57 12.08 30.37 -16.43
C THR A 57 11.75 29.39 -15.31
N GLU A 58 11.20 29.91 -14.22
CA GLU A 58 10.60 29.12 -13.15
C GLU A 58 9.19 28.67 -13.55
N LEU A 59 8.91 27.38 -13.36
CA LEU A 59 7.62 26.74 -13.59
C LEU A 59 7.16 26.06 -12.31
N VAL A 60 5.91 26.30 -11.92
CA VAL A 60 5.25 25.56 -10.82
C VAL A 60 3.94 25.00 -11.35
N ARG A 61 3.86 23.66 -11.44
CA ARG A 61 2.67 22.96 -11.94
C ARG A 61 2.02 22.18 -10.81
N LEU A 62 0.71 22.33 -10.66
CA LEU A 62 -0.10 21.54 -9.74
C LEU A 62 -1.00 20.59 -10.53
N ALA A 63 -0.86 19.30 -10.30
CA ALA A 63 -1.63 18.25 -10.96
C ALA A 63 -2.29 17.31 -9.94
N ASP A 64 -3.34 16.61 -10.37
CA ASP A 64 -3.91 15.46 -9.68
C ASP A 64 -2.96 14.24 -9.79
N PHE A 65 -3.41 13.10 -9.28
CA PHE A 65 -2.65 11.86 -9.34
C PHE A 65 -2.34 11.39 -10.79
N HIS A 66 -3.27 11.63 -11.71
CA HIS A 66 -3.19 11.22 -13.11
C HIS A 66 -2.37 12.20 -13.96
N GLY A 67 -1.87 13.28 -13.36
CA GLY A 67 -1.11 14.31 -14.03
C GLY A 67 -1.97 15.39 -14.70
N ASN A 68 -3.30 15.34 -14.53
CA ASN A 68 -4.19 16.39 -15.02
C ASN A 68 -4.09 17.60 -14.10
N GLY A 69 -3.92 18.78 -14.68
CA GLY A 69 -3.71 19.98 -13.90
C GLY A 69 -3.90 21.22 -14.73
N GLU A 70 -3.77 22.36 -14.05
CA GLU A 70 -3.75 23.65 -14.72
C GLU A 70 -2.40 23.86 -15.41
N ALA A 71 -2.37 24.79 -16.36
CA ALA A 71 -1.13 25.25 -16.95
C ALA A 71 -0.16 25.73 -15.85
N PRO A 72 1.15 25.46 -15.98
CA PRO A 72 2.12 25.86 -14.96
C PRO A 72 2.15 27.37 -14.78
N LEU A 73 2.25 27.82 -13.52
CA LEU A 73 2.63 29.18 -13.21
C LEU A 73 4.04 29.43 -13.73
N ARG A 74 4.19 30.44 -14.58
CA ARG A 74 5.45 30.77 -15.24
C ARG A 74 5.99 32.11 -14.76
N ARG A 75 7.26 32.14 -14.35
CA ARG A 75 7.95 33.37 -13.95
C ARG A 75 9.34 33.42 -14.59
N ARG A 76 9.75 34.60 -15.05
CA ARG A 76 11.17 34.84 -15.40
C ARG A 76 11.91 35.26 -14.15
N VAL A 77 13.04 34.64 -13.90
CA VAL A 77 13.86 34.87 -12.72
C VAL A 77 15.30 35.07 -13.17
N MET A 78 15.92 36.16 -12.71
CA MET A 78 17.37 36.32 -12.83
C MET A 78 18.03 35.53 -11.69
N MET A 79 18.66 34.42 -12.04
CA MET A 79 19.32 33.54 -11.08
C MET A 79 20.73 34.05 -10.78
N GLU A 80 20.97 34.42 -9.53
CA GLU A 80 22.32 34.72 -9.03
C GLU A 80 23.04 33.42 -8.65
N PRO A 81 24.37 33.34 -8.79
CA PRO A 81 25.14 32.14 -8.43
C PRO A 81 24.89 31.61 -7.01
N ALA A 82 24.64 32.49 -6.03
CA ALA A 82 24.28 32.10 -4.65
C ALA A 82 22.82 32.46 -4.29
N GLY A 83 21.95 32.50 -5.31
CA GLY A 83 20.55 32.92 -5.18
C GLY A 83 19.68 31.91 -4.43
N VAL A 84 18.72 32.42 -3.66
CA VAL A 84 17.69 31.62 -3.01
C VAL A 84 16.33 32.04 -3.54
N LEU A 85 15.51 31.07 -3.94
CA LEU A 85 14.12 31.29 -4.32
C LEU A 85 13.20 30.67 -3.28
N GLU A 86 12.30 31.50 -2.75
CA GLU A 86 11.26 31.06 -1.82
C GLU A 86 9.88 31.30 -2.41
N ARG A 87 8.99 30.31 -2.28
CA ARG A 87 7.60 30.39 -2.76
C ARG A 87 6.66 29.82 -1.71
N GLU A 88 5.61 30.56 -1.38
CA GLU A 88 4.43 29.99 -0.74
C GLU A 88 3.44 29.55 -1.82
N ILE A 89 3.04 28.27 -1.79
CA ILE A 89 1.98 27.73 -2.62
C ILE A 89 0.83 27.30 -1.71
N VAL A 90 -0.37 27.81 -2.00
CA VAL A 90 -1.60 27.45 -1.28
C VAL A 90 -2.44 26.55 -2.18
N ILE A 91 -2.69 25.34 -1.71
CA ILE A 91 -3.55 24.38 -2.38
C ILE A 91 -4.93 24.44 -1.70
N PRO A 92 -5.98 24.87 -2.42
CA PRO A 92 -7.31 25.05 -1.85
C PRO A 92 -7.89 23.73 -1.36
N ALA A 93 -8.65 23.77 -0.26
CA ALA A 93 -9.25 22.59 0.36
C ALA A 93 -10.24 21.88 -0.57
N GLU A 94 -10.85 22.65 -1.47
CA GLU A 94 -11.84 22.22 -2.46
C GLU A 94 -11.25 21.31 -3.54
N ARG A 95 -9.92 21.34 -3.75
CA ARG A 95 -9.26 20.50 -4.77
C ARG A 95 -9.55 19.02 -4.55
N ARG A 96 -9.51 18.58 -3.29
CA ARG A 96 -9.60 17.18 -2.84
C ARG A 96 -8.65 16.22 -3.58
N GLY A 97 -8.50 15.01 -3.05
CA GLY A 97 -7.67 13.96 -3.64
C GLY A 97 -6.16 14.16 -3.44
N ALA A 98 -5.37 13.24 -3.99
CA ALA A 98 -3.92 13.34 -4.04
C ALA A 98 -3.49 14.33 -5.12
N PHE A 99 -2.41 15.06 -4.85
CA PHE A 99 -1.83 16.01 -5.79
C PHE A 99 -0.31 15.83 -5.91
N ARG A 100 0.21 16.28 -7.04
CA ARG A 100 1.63 16.47 -7.30
C ARG A 100 1.89 17.91 -7.69
N LEU A 101 2.82 18.54 -6.99
CA LEU A 101 3.37 19.83 -7.36
C LEU A 101 4.77 19.61 -7.95
N THR A 102 4.97 20.01 -9.20
CA THR A 102 6.28 19.95 -9.87
C THR A 102 6.85 21.36 -9.94
N TYR A 103 7.99 21.56 -9.28
CA TYR A 103 8.79 22.77 -9.37
C TYR A 103 9.92 22.54 -10.37
N SER A 104 10.01 23.39 -11.39
CA SER A 104 11.01 23.26 -12.44
C SER A 104 11.68 24.59 -12.76
N LEU A 105 12.96 24.53 -13.14
CA LEU A 105 13.68 25.64 -13.74
C LEU A 105 14.09 25.26 -15.16
N MET A 106 13.83 26.16 -16.09
CA MET A 106 14.15 26.01 -17.50
C MET A 106 15.14 27.10 -17.94
N ARG A 107 16.07 26.77 -18.83
CA ARG A 107 17.00 27.71 -19.46
C ARG A 107 17.03 27.46 -20.96
N ASN A 108 16.80 28.49 -21.77
CA ASN A 108 16.80 28.38 -23.25
C ASN A 108 15.90 27.27 -23.81
N GLY A 109 14.78 26.95 -23.12
CA GLY A 109 13.87 25.88 -23.52
C GLY A 109 14.23 24.48 -22.98
N GLU A 110 15.32 24.34 -22.22
CA GLU A 110 15.75 23.07 -21.62
C GLU A 110 15.51 23.04 -20.11
N LEU A 111 15.15 21.87 -19.58
CA LEU A 111 14.96 21.63 -18.15
C LEU A 111 16.33 21.53 -17.45
N VAL A 112 16.62 22.45 -16.54
CA VAL A 112 17.89 22.47 -15.78
C VAL A 112 17.72 22.01 -14.33
N PHE A 113 16.48 22.03 -13.82
CA PHE A 113 16.17 21.53 -12.49
C PHE A 113 14.70 21.11 -12.42
N SER A 114 14.40 20.02 -11.72
CA SER A 114 13.01 19.65 -11.39
C SER A 114 12.92 18.86 -10.10
N ARG A 115 11.89 19.12 -9.30
CA ARG A 115 11.53 18.34 -8.11
C ARG A 115 10.02 18.25 -7.97
N ASP A 116 9.57 17.09 -7.53
CA ASP A 116 8.18 16.82 -7.20
C ASP A 116 7.96 16.92 -5.69
N VAL A 117 6.81 17.46 -5.31
CA VAL A 117 6.26 17.45 -3.97
C VAL A 117 4.87 16.83 -4.04
N THR A 118 4.64 15.78 -3.27
CA THR A 118 3.31 15.14 -3.18
C THR A 118 2.58 15.56 -1.91
N GLY A 119 1.26 15.42 -1.94
CA GLY A 119 0.38 15.62 -0.80
C GLY A 119 -1.03 15.14 -1.12
N ALA A 120 -1.92 15.22 -0.15
CA ALA A 120 -3.31 14.81 -0.33
C ALA A 120 -4.26 15.63 0.55
N ILE A 121 -5.43 15.97 0.01
CA ILE A 121 -6.53 16.60 0.75
C ILE A 121 -7.73 15.65 0.70
N LEU A 122 -7.94 14.89 1.77
CA LEU A 122 -8.88 13.79 1.81
C LEU A 122 -9.99 14.04 2.83
N GLU A 123 -10.99 13.16 2.83
CA GLU A 123 -12.04 13.18 3.84
C GLU A 123 -11.78 12.05 4.85
N PRO A 124 -12.00 12.29 6.15
CA PRO A 124 -11.84 11.23 7.13
C PRO A 124 -12.93 10.18 6.94
N VAL A 125 -12.51 8.92 6.82
CA VAL A 125 -13.41 7.75 6.70
C VAL A 125 -13.75 7.25 8.10
N LYS A 126 -15.03 7.33 8.47
CA LYS A 126 -15.52 6.71 9.70
C LYS A 126 -15.68 5.20 9.48
N ALA A 127 -14.90 4.38 10.19
CA ALA A 127 -15.04 2.92 10.15
C ALA A 127 -16.44 2.49 10.61
N LEU A 128 -17.17 1.75 9.75
CA LEU A 128 -18.53 1.29 10.03
C LEU A 128 -18.54 0.03 10.89
N ASP A 129 -17.54 -0.83 10.74
CA ASP A 129 -17.35 -2.05 11.53
C ASP A 129 -15.85 -2.27 11.81
N PRO A 130 -15.28 -1.50 12.76
CA PRO A 130 -13.84 -1.55 13.01
C PRO A 130 -13.37 -2.93 13.47
N GLU A 131 -14.17 -3.66 14.24
CA GLU A 131 -13.82 -5.00 14.71
C GLU A 131 -13.72 -5.99 13.54
N ASN A 132 -14.66 -5.95 12.60
CA ASN A 132 -14.70 -6.85 11.44
C ASN A 132 -14.14 -6.21 10.16
N SER A 133 -13.30 -5.17 10.28
CA SER A 133 -12.70 -4.52 9.12
C SER A 133 -11.86 -5.53 8.33
N PRO A 134 -12.04 -5.63 7.00
CA PRO A 134 -11.28 -6.54 6.16
C PRO A 134 -9.84 -6.09 5.90
N ILE A 135 -9.50 -4.85 6.29
CA ILE A 135 -8.19 -4.25 6.02
C ILE A 135 -7.53 -3.90 7.35
N GLY A 136 -6.25 -4.26 7.44
CA GLY A 136 -5.29 -3.74 8.41
C GLY A 136 -4.03 -3.21 7.72
N MET A 137 -3.13 -2.63 8.50
CA MET A 137 -1.86 -2.10 8.03
C MET A 137 -0.72 -2.60 8.91
N TYR A 138 0.42 -2.94 8.30
CA TYR A 138 1.64 -3.17 9.04
C TYR A 138 2.33 -1.83 9.39
N CYS A 139 2.54 -1.60 10.69
CA CYS A 139 3.27 -0.46 11.21
C CYS A 139 4.64 -0.89 11.72
N TYR A 140 5.68 -0.58 10.94
CA TYR A 140 7.06 -0.82 11.33
C TYR A 140 7.42 -0.01 12.58
N ASN A 141 7.95 -0.67 13.62
CA ASN A 141 8.34 -0.03 14.88
C ASN A 141 7.24 0.89 15.47
N LEU A 142 6.03 0.33 15.65
CA LEU A 142 4.85 1.03 16.17
C LEU A 142 5.12 1.97 17.37
N HIS A 143 5.89 1.53 18.37
CA HIS A 143 6.31 2.34 19.52
C HIS A 143 7.00 3.68 19.19
N TRP A 144 7.68 3.79 18.05
CA TRP A 144 8.32 5.04 17.60
C TRP A 144 7.45 5.79 16.60
N ASN A 145 6.90 5.08 15.61
CA ASN A 145 6.25 5.71 14.48
C ASN A 145 4.75 5.98 14.72
N GLY A 146 4.09 5.22 15.59
CA GLY A 146 2.63 5.19 15.71
C GLY A 146 1.99 6.55 16.02
N LYS A 147 2.68 7.45 16.73
CA LYS A 147 2.16 8.81 16.98
C LYS A 147 1.95 9.61 15.70
N ARG A 148 2.77 9.36 14.67
CA ARG A 148 2.66 9.98 13.34
C ARG A 148 1.69 9.21 12.44
N GLU A 149 1.70 7.89 12.50
CA GLU A 149 1.02 7.02 11.53
C GLU A 149 -0.44 6.71 11.88
N LEU A 150 -0.73 6.40 13.15
CA LEU A 150 -2.06 5.97 13.58
C LEU A 150 -3.17 7.01 13.37
N PRO A 151 -2.96 8.34 13.56
CA PRO A 151 -3.98 9.33 13.22
C PRO A 151 -4.35 9.30 11.73
N VAL A 152 -3.36 9.12 10.85
CA VAL A 152 -3.58 9.06 9.40
C VAL A 152 -4.34 7.78 9.05
N LEU A 153 -3.90 6.63 9.55
CA LEU A 153 -4.58 5.35 9.34
C LEU A 153 -6.04 5.36 9.83
N ARG A 154 -6.30 5.96 11.00
CA ARG A 154 -7.64 6.14 11.53
C ARG A 154 -8.51 6.98 10.59
N ASN A 155 -7.96 8.07 10.07
CA ASN A 155 -8.67 8.92 9.11
C ASN A 155 -8.84 8.24 7.74
N MET A 156 -8.03 7.24 7.40
CA MET A 156 -8.26 6.37 6.24
C MET A 156 -9.33 5.30 6.50
N GLY A 157 -9.87 5.20 7.73
CA GLY A 157 -10.82 4.16 8.13
C GLY A 157 -10.17 2.82 8.50
N ILE A 158 -8.82 2.76 8.52
CA ILE A 158 -8.07 1.57 8.94
C ILE A 158 -8.06 1.51 10.46
N SER A 159 -8.46 0.36 10.99
CA SER A 159 -8.66 0.14 12.43
C SER A 159 -7.82 -1.01 12.99
N TRP A 160 -7.12 -1.76 12.15
CA TRP A 160 -6.28 -2.90 12.52
C TRP A 160 -4.82 -2.66 12.21
N ILE A 161 -3.98 -2.90 13.20
CA ILE A 161 -2.52 -2.76 13.11
C ILE A 161 -1.86 -4.13 13.28
N ARG A 162 -0.98 -4.48 12.35
CA ARG A 162 -0.01 -5.54 12.58
C ARG A 162 1.31 -4.90 13.03
N ALA A 163 1.91 -5.45 14.08
CA ALA A 163 3.22 -5.02 14.55
C ALA A 163 3.97 -6.17 15.25
N ASN A 164 5.23 -5.94 15.58
CA ASN A 164 6.08 -6.93 16.25
C ASN A 164 6.27 -6.55 17.73
N LEU A 165 6.26 -7.56 18.61
CA LEU A 165 6.78 -7.48 19.96
C LEU A 165 8.03 -8.35 20.07
N SER A 166 9.17 -7.72 20.34
CA SER A 166 10.46 -8.43 20.42
C SER A 166 10.64 -9.03 21.81
N TRP A 167 10.87 -10.35 21.89
CA TRP A 167 11.23 -11.01 23.14
C TRP A 167 12.57 -10.49 23.66
N GLY A 168 13.59 -10.38 22.80
CA GLY A 168 14.91 -9.92 23.19
C GLY A 168 14.97 -8.49 23.71
N ARG A 169 14.10 -7.59 23.22
CA ARG A 169 13.93 -6.25 23.80
C ARG A 169 13.12 -6.29 25.09
N SER A 170 12.14 -7.19 25.18
CA SER A 170 11.26 -7.30 26.34
C SER A 170 11.91 -7.99 27.53
N GLU A 171 12.87 -8.89 27.31
CA GLU A 171 13.58 -9.67 28.32
C GLU A 171 15.06 -9.81 27.93
N PRO A 172 15.84 -8.70 27.95
CA PRO A 172 17.23 -8.71 27.50
C PRO A 172 18.12 -9.65 28.32
N GLU A 173 17.80 -9.87 29.59
CA GLU A 173 18.41 -10.87 30.47
C GLU A 173 17.32 -11.72 31.10
N ARG A 174 17.58 -13.02 31.31
CA ARG A 174 16.60 -13.96 31.87
C ARG A 174 15.99 -13.41 33.16
N GLY A 175 14.67 -13.26 33.20
CA GLY A 175 13.93 -12.75 34.35
C GLY A 175 13.95 -11.23 34.53
N ARG A 176 14.73 -10.48 33.74
CA ARG A 176 14.78 -9.00 33.80
C ARG A 176 14.04 -8.41 32.59
N PHE A 177 12.82 -7.97 32.83
CA PHE A 177 11.95 -7.44 31.79
C PHE A 177 12.10 -5.91 31.58
N ASP A 178 12.13 -5.50 30.32
CA ASP A 178 11.95 -4.12 29.87
C ASP A 178 10.76 -4.05 28.91
N TRP A 179 9.59 -3.65 29.43
CA TRP A 179 8.36 -3.59 28.64
C TRP A 179 8.19 -2.32 27.82
N LYS A 180 9.18 -1.42 27.77
CA LYS A 180 9.01 -0.08 27.16
C LYS A 180 8.47 -0.13 25.73
N GLN A 181 8.98 -1.02 24.87
CA GLN A 181 8.50 -1.17 23.49
C GLN A 181 7.01 -1.53 23.44
N GLY A 182 6.61 -2.52 24.23
CA GLY A 182 5.22 -3.00 24.26
C GLY A 182 4.29 -1.99 24.93
N ASP A 183 4.73 -1.34 26.01
CA ASP A 183 3.96 -0.32 26.74
C ASP A 183 3.69 0.92 25.86
N ASP A 184 4.70 1.41 25.15
CA ASP A 184 4.56 2.53 24.22
C ASP A 184 3.59 2.19 23.07
N SER A 185 3.73 0.99 22.50
CA SER A 185 2.83 0.50 21.43
C SER A 185 1.39 0.35 21.92
N SER A 186 1.19 -0.29 23.08
CA SER A 186 -0.11 -0.48 23.76
C SER A 186 -0.79 0.86 24.06
N ARG A 187 -0.03 1.85 24.57
CA ARG A 187 -0.55 3.20 24.83
C ARG A 187 -1.05 3.86 23.55
N LEU A 188 -0.28 3.80 22.47
CA LEU A 188 -0.65 4.38 21.17
C LEU A 188 -1.89 3.71 20.58
N LEU A 189 -1.98 2.37 20.63
CA LEU A 189 -3.17 1.64 20.16
C LEU A 189 -4.43 2.08 20.91
N LYS A 190 -4.36 2.20 22.25
CA LYS A 190 -5.48 2.69 23.07
C LYS A 190 -5.84 4.14 22.77
N GLU A 191 -4.84 5.02 22.66
CA GLU A 191 -5.01 6.45 22.39
C GLU A 191 -5.78 6.69 21.08
N TYR A 192 -5.48 5.90 20.05
CA TYR A 192 -6.11 6.04 18.73
C TYR A 192 -7.28 5.07 18.50
N GLY A 193 -7.60 4.18 19.44
CA GLY A 193 -8.69 3.22 19.34
C GLY A 193 -8.46 2.13 18.28
N MET A 194 -7.22 1.66 18.17
CA MET A 194 -6.80 0.66 17.19
C MET A 194 -6.86 -0.75 17.76
N HIS A 195 -7.30 -1.71 16.94
CA HIS A 195 -7.12 -3.13 17.17
C HIS A 195 -5.73 -3.56 16.70
N ALA A 196 -5.18 -4.62 17.30
CA ALA A 196 -3.87 -5.10 16.92
C ALA A 196 -3.75 -6.61 16.88
N MET A 197 -2.85 -7.06 16.00
CA MET A 197 -2.26 -8.39 15.97
C MET A 197 -0.75 -8.23 16.13
N PHE A 198 -0.18 -8.88 17.15
CA PHE A 198 1.26 -8.84 17.39
C PHE A 198 1.93 -10.15 17.02
N ASN A 199 3.01 -10.07 16.24
CA ASN A 199 3.96 -11.15 16.10
C ASN A 199 4.87 -11.18 17.34
N LEU A 200 5.04 -12.35 17.94
CA LEU A 200 5.99 -12.59 19.02
C LEU A 200 7.28 -13.17 18.43
N VAL A 201 8.33 -12.34 18.35
CA VAL A 201 9.53 -12.60 17.53
C VAL A 201 10.82 -12.21 18.25
N TYR A 202 11.97 -12.51 17.64
CA TYR A 202 13.31 -12.10 18.07
C TYR A 202 13.70 -12.54 19.49
N PRO A 203 13.94 -13.84 19.74
CA PRO A 203 14.42 -14.33 21.03
C PRO A 203 15.72 -13.66 21.51
N PRO A 204 15.90 -13.50 22.83
CA PRO A 204 17.15 -12.99 23.38
C PRO A 204 18.28 -14.01 23.26
N ARG A 205 19.53 -13.51 23.27
CA ARG A 205 20.76 -14.30 23.21
C ARG A 205 20.82 -15.43 24.24
N TRP A 206 20.27 -15.21 25.45
CA TRP A 206 20.32 -16.18 26.55
C TRP A 206 19.35 -17.36 26.36
N ALA A 207 18.37 -17.24 25.46
CA ALA A 207 17.31 -18.23 25.25
C ALA A 207 17.54 -19.11 24.02
N VAL A 208 18.67 -18.96 23.32
CA VAL A 208 18.94 -19.64 22.04
C VAL A 208 20.32 -20.29 22.04
N ASP A 209 20.42 -21.47 21.43
CA ASP A 209 21.71 -22.14 21.22
C ASP A 209 22.48 -21.52 20.06
N ARG A 210 21.76 -21.12 19.00
CA ARG A 210 22.30 -20.51 17.78
C ARG A 210 21.57 -19.21 17.47
N VAL A 211 22.34 -18.14 17.27
CA VAL A 211 21.80 -16.83 16.84
C VAL A 211 21.80 -16.76 15.32
N ASN A 212 20.70 -16.30 14.75
CA ASN A 212 20.59 -15.87 13.35
C ASN A 212 20.07 -14.42 13.28
N MET A 213 19.83 -13.89 12.07
CA MET A 213 19.37 -12.51 11.90
C MET A 213 17.98 -12.23 12.54
N TYR A 214 17.21 -13.27 12.84
CA TYR A 214 15.89 -13.22 13.48
C TYR A 214 15.92 -13.68 14.94
N GLY A 215 17.10 -13.86 15.53
CA GLY A 215 17.32 -14.26 16.92
C GLY A 215 17.61 -15.75 17.11
N GLY A 216 17.11 -16.62 16.22
CA GLY A 216 17.27 -18.08 16.30
C GLY A 216 16.17 -18.78 17.09
N ASN A 217 16.06 -20.10 16.96
CA ASN A 217 15.05 -20.90 17.65
C ASN A 217 15.27 -20.88 19.18
N PRO A 218 14.22 -20.74 20.00
CA PRO A 218 14.34 -20.90 21.44
C PRO A 218 14.83 -22.31 21.80
N ALA A 219 15.83 -22.41 22.67
CA ALA A 219 16.36 -23.69 23.16
C ALA A 219 15.36 -24.40 24.09
N ASP A 220 14.55 -23.62 24.82
CA ASP A 220 13.46 -24.11 25.66
C ASP A 220 12.13 -23.41 25.29
N PHE A 221 11.16 -24.18 24.80
CA PHE A 221 9.84 -23.65 24.45
C PHE A 221 9.02 -23.24 25.66
N GLY A 222 9.33 -23.72 26.86
CA GLY A 222 8.75 -23.27 28.11
C GLY A 222 9.10 -21.81 28.43
N ASP A 223 10.32 -21.38 28.13
CA ASP A 223 10.72 -19.97 28.30
C ASP A 223 9.98 -19.05 27.33
N TYR A 224 9.88 -19.45 26.06
CA TYR A 224 9.11 -18.70 25.06
C TYR A 224 7.63 -18.64 25.45
N ALA A 225 7.04 -19.76 25.89
CA ALA A 225 5.66 -19.81 26.37
C ALA A 225 5.43 -18.90 27.59
N ALA A 226 6.38 -18.85 28.53
CA ALA A 226 6.31 -17.99 29.69
C ALA A 226 6.41 -16.50 29.31
N PHE A 227 7.26 -16.14 28.34
CA PHE A 227 7.29 -14.79 27.79
C PHE A 227 5.96 -14.42 27.12
N ALA A 228 5.44 -15.29 26.24
CA ALA A 228 4.19 -15.05 25.54
C ALA A 228 3.00 -14.89 26.50
N ALA A 229 2.94 -15.71 27.55
CA ALA A 229 1.93 -15.59 28.61
C ALA A 229 2.05 -14.26 29.37
N ARG A 230 3.27 -13.80 29.70
CA ARG A 230 3.48 -12.49 30.34
C ARG A 230 3.04 -11.33 29.44
N ALA A 231 3.34 -11.40 28.15
CA ALA A 231 2.88 -10.41 27.19
C ALA A 231 1.34 -10.38 27.10
N ALA A 232 0.71 -11.56 26.97
CA ALA A 232 -0.75 -11.68 26.91
C ALA A 232 -1.45 -11.18 28.18
N ALA A 233 -0.93 -11.50 29.36
CA ALA A 233 -1.44 -11.00 30.65
C ALA A 233 -1.26 -9.48 30.80
N ARG A 234 -0.15 -8.93 30.32
CA ARG A 234 0.14 -7.50 30.42
C ARG A 234 -0.74 -6.66 29.48
N TYR A 235 -1.03 -7.18 28.29
CA TYR A 235 -1.76 -6.46 27.26
C TYR A 235 -3.12 -7.10 26.95
N LEU A 236 -4.00 -7.23 27.95
CA LEU A 236 -5.30 -7.92 27.81
C LEU A 236 -6.16 -7.49 26.61
N HIS A 237 -6.12 -6.20 26.24
CA HIS A 237 -6.83 -5.64 25.08
C HIS A 237 -6.26 -6.09 23.71
N ILE A 238 -5.03 -6.58 23.65
CA ILE A 238 -4.43 -7.17 22.44
C ILE A 238 -4.76 -8.66 22.48
N ARG A 239 -5.70 -9.05 21.63
CA ARG A 239 -6.27 -10.40 21.62
C ARG A 239 -5.67 -11.31 20.55
N HIS A 240 -4.85 -10.82 19.63
CA HIS A 240 -4.36 -11.61 18.50
C HIS A 240 -2.84 -11.71 18.54
N TRP A 241 -2.35 -12.93 18.75
CA TRP A 241 -0.93 -13.23 18.93
C TRP A 241 -0.48 -14.22 17.85
N SER A 242 0.27 -13.73 16.87
CA SER A 242 0.93 -14.59 15.90
C SER A 242 2.25 -15.06 16.49
N ILE A 243 2.41 -16.39 16.54
CA ILE A 243 3.65 -16.99 16.99
C ILE A 243 4.62 -16.92 15.83
N TRP A 244 5.74 -16.22 16.02
CA TRP A 244 6.79 -16.07 15.01
C TRP A 244 6.39 -15.26 13.76
N ASN A 245 7.28 -15.24 12.75
CA ASN A 245 7.05 -14.71 11.41
C ASN A 245 7.72 -15.64 10.39
N GLU A 246 7.00 -16.04 9.34
CA GLU A 246 7.51 -16.88 8.23
C GLU A 246 8.26 -18.15 8.65
N PRO A 247 7.69 -18.96 9.56
CA PRO A 247 8.36 -20.16 10.09
C PRO A 247 8.54 -21.31 9.08
N ASP A 248 8.01 -21.17 7.85
CA ASP A 248 8.22 -22.11 6.76
C ASP A 248 9.59 -21.93 6.07
N ALA A 249 10.24 -20.79 6.27
CA ALA A 249 11.59 -20.51 5.80
C ALA A 249 12.65 -20.81 6.86
N GLU A 250 13.68 -21.58 6.48
CA GLU A 250 14.77 -21.98 7.40
C GLU A 250 15.60 -20.81 7.93
N SER A 251 15.63 -19.67 7.21
CA SER A 251 16.25 -18.44 7.69
C SER A 251 15.55 -17.92 8.95
N HIS A 252 14.23 -18.06 9.03
CA HIS A 252 13.41 -17.64 10.16
C HIS A 252 13.28 -18.71 11.23
N TRP A 253 13.08 -19.98 10.85
CA TRP A 253 12.80 -21.06 11.78
C TRP A 253 13.38 -22.40 11.32
N GLU A 254 14.13 -23.04 12.20
CA GLU A 254 14.75 -24.33 11.92
C GLU A 254 13.86 -25.50 12.38
N GLY A 255 13.89 -26.62 11.67
CA GLY A 255 13.15 -27.84 12.04
C GLY A 255 11.74 -27.98 11.46
N GLY A 256 11.30 -27.01 10.64
CA GLY A 256 10.05 -27.09 9.88
C GLY A 256 8.79 -27.07 10.76
N GLY A 257 7.67 -27.46 10.16
CA GLY A 257 6.34 -27.39 10.78
C GLY A 257 6.17 -28.38 11.93
N ALA A 258 6.85 -29.53 11.90
CA ALA A 258 6.80 -30.50 13.00
C ALA A 258 7.43 -29.93 14.28
N GLU A 259 8.54 -29.20 14.16
CA GLU A 259 9.15 -28.49 15.30
C GLU A 259 8.29 -27.33 15.76
N PHE A 260 7.75 -26.58 14.81
CA PHE A 260 6.89 -25.45 15.12
C PHE A 260 5.61 -25.88 15.85
N ALA A 261 5.05 -27.05 15.54
CA ALA A 261 3.94 -27.62 16.28
C ALA A 261 4.27 -27.83 17.78
N ARG A 262 5.51 -28.19 18.11
CA ARG A 262 5.96 -28.33 19.51
C ARG A 262 5.96 -26.98 20.22
N LEU A 263 6.41 -25.91 19.55
CA LEU A 263 6.35 -24.55 20.07
C LEU A 263 4.91 -24.10 20.32
N LEU A 264 4.00 -24.33 19.35
CA LEU A 264 2.58 -23.98 19.47
C LEU A 264 1.92 -24.69 20.66
N LYS A 265 2.16 -25.99 20.82
CA LYS A 265 1.63 -26.80 21.94
C LYS A 265 2.09 -26.32 23.31
N ALA A 266 3.30 -25.80 23.42
CA ALA A 266 3.81 -25.20 24.66
C ALA A 266 3.21 -23.80 24.91
N THR A 267 3.03 -23.01 23.84
CA THR A 267 2.74 -21.59 23.92
C THR A 267 1.25 -21.28 24.02
N ALA A 268 0.43 -21.90 23.19
CA ALA A 268 -0.99 -21.55 23.06
C ALA A 268 -1.80 -21.73 24.36
N PRO A 269 -1.63 -22.82 25.13
CA PRO A 269 -2.31 -22.96 26.43
C PRO A 269 -1.89 -21.86 27.42
N SER A 270 -0.61 -21.49 27.42
CA SER A 270 -0.05 -20.47 28.31
C SER A 270 -0.60 -19.08 28.00
N ILE A 271 -0.72 -18.71 26.72
CA ILE A 271 -1.37 -17.48 26.28
C ILE A 271 -2.84 -17.46 26.72
N ARG A 272 -3.60 -18.54 26.47
CA ARG A 272 -5.03 -18.62 26.79
C ARG A 272 -5.30 -18.61 28.30
N ALA A 273 -4.42 -19.20 29.10
CA ALA A 273 -4.51 -19.13 30.55
C ALA A 273 -4.27 -17.70 31.08
N ALA A 274 -3.35 -16.97 30.46
CA ALA A 274 -3.05 -15.58 30.80
C ALA A 274 -4.13 -14.59 30.32
N ASN A 275 -4.73 -14.85 29.16
CA ASN A 275 -5.80 -14.05 28.56
C ASN A 275 -6.81 -14.98 27.86
N PRO A 276 -7.97 -15.30 28.49
CA PRO A 276 -8.98 -16.20 27.93
C PRO A 276 -9.63 -15.72 26.62
N GLU A 277 -9.54 -14.42 26.30
CA GLU A 277 -10.06 -13.86 25.05
C GLU A 277 -9.03 -13.89 23.91
N ALA A 278 -7.80 -14.31 24.19
CA ALA A 278 -6.74 -14.35 23.21
C ALA A 278 -6.96 -15.43 22.14
N LYS A 279 -6.52 -15.10 20.92
CA LYS A 279 -6.48 -15.91 19.72
C LYS A 279 -5.03 -16.06 19.30
N VAL A 280 -4.65 -17.29 18.99
CA VAL A 280 -3.30 -17.66 18.57
C VAL A 280 -3.29 -17.91 17.07
N LEU A 281 -2.26 -17.40 16.39
CA LEU A 281 -2.02 -17.66 14.97
C LEU A 281 -0.66 -18.36 14.79
N PRO A 282 -0.51 -19.27 13.80
CA PRO A 282 0.66 -20.15 13.66
C PRO A 282 1.89 -19.51 13.00
N GLY A 283 1.93 -18.18 12.84
CA GLY A 283 2.97 -17.49 12.08
C GLY A 283 2.63 -17.49 10.59
N GLY A 284 2.51 -16.29 10.01
CA GLY A 284 2.26 -16.14 8.58
C GLY A 284 3.38 -16.76 7.78
N VAL A 285 3.07 -17.65 6.84
CA VAL A 285 4.04 -18.34 5.98
C VAL A 285 4.42 -17.47 4.79
N THR A 286 5.64 -17.65 4.26
CA THR A 286 6.14 -16.93 3.08
C THR A 286 5.22 -17.11 1.86
N GLY A 287 5.42 -16.28 0.84
CA GLY A 287 4.73 -16.39 -0.45
C GLY A 287 5.08 -17.65 -1.26
N SER A 288 6.00 -18.51 -0.79
CA SER A 288 6.44 -19.72 -1.51
C SER A 288 5.43 -20.87 -1.36
N PRO A 289 4.76 -21.31 -2.45
CA PRO A 289 3.77 -22.38 -2.38
C PRO A 289 4.31 -23.69 -1.80
N ALA A 290 5.55 -24.04 -2.14
CA ALA A 290 6.16 -25.30 -1.72
C ALA A 290 6.54 -25.30 -0.24
N LEU A 291 7.06 -24.19 0.27
CA LEU A 291 7.40 -24.05 1.70
C LEU A 291 6.13 -24.03 2.54
N ALA A 292 5.16 -23.19 2.17
CA ALA A 292 3.87 -23.08 2.82
C ALA A 292 3.12 -24.42 2.88
N GLU A 293 3.05 -25.17 1.76
CA GLU A 293 2.40 -26.47 1.72
C GLU A 293 3.09 -27.49 2.61
N ARG A 294 4.42 -27.57 2.56
CA ARG A 294 5.19 -28.49 3.43
C ARG A 294 4.93 -28.18 4.91
N PHE A 295 5.09 -26.91 5.30
CA PHE A 295 4.94 -26.45 6.67
C PHE A 295 3.56 -26.81 7.24
N TYR A 296 2.49 -26.47 6.52
CA TYR A 296 1.12 -26.72 6.99
C TYR A 296 0.75 -28.21 7.02
N ARG A 297 1.27 -29.03 6.09
CA ARG A 297 1.09 -30.49 6.15
C ARG A 297 1.81 -31.09 7.36
N GLU A 298 2.98 -30.58 7.71
CA GLU A 298 3.71 -31.02 8.91
C GLU A 298 2.98 -30.61 10.20
N LEU A 299 2.45 -29.38 10.28
CA LEU A 299 1.58 -28.96 11.39
C LEU A 299 0.35 -29.86 11.54
N GLN A 300 -0.30 -30.19 10.42
CA GLN A 300 -1.46 -31.08 10.41
C GLN A 300 -1.09 -32.47 10.94
N ARG A 301 -0.02 -33.09 10.42
CA ARG A 301 0.45 -34.42 10.87
C ARG A 301 0.88 -34.44 12.32
N ALA A 302 1.48 -33.36 12.81
CA ALA A 302 1.87 -33.19 14.20
C ALA A 302 0.66 -32.92 15.13
N GLY A 303 -0.55 -32.74 14.59
CA GLY A 303 -1.77 -32.54 15.37
C GLY A 303 -1.86 -31.16 16.04
N ALA A 304 -1.31 -30.11 15.40
CA ALA A 304 -1.28 -28.75 15.96
C ALA A 304 -2.60 -27.96 15.85
N ARG A 305 -3.64 -28.53 15.22
CA ARG A 305 -4.92 -27.84 14.97
C ARG A 305 -5.56 -27.19 16.21
N PRO A 306 -5.55 -27.78 17.42
CA PRO A 306 -6.10 -27.15 18.62
C PRO A 306 -5.28 -25.96 19.14
N ASP A 307 -4.04 -25.81 18.67
CA ASP A 307 -3.06 -24.87 19.21
C ASP A 307 -3.06 -23.51 18.48
N PHE A 308 -3.93 -23.32 17.50
CA PHE A 308 -4.18 -22.02 16.87
C PHE A 308 -5.64 -21.85 16.46
N ASP A 309 -6.08 -20.58 16.45
CA ASP A 309 -7.46 -20.17 16.27
C ASP A 309 -7.74 -19.64 14.86
N ILE A 310 -6.74 -19.04 14.22
CA ILE A 310 -6.83 -18.40 12.90
C ILE A 310 -5.70 -18.93 12.03
N TYR A 311 -6.01 -19.35 10.81
CA TYR A 311 -5.02 -19.71 9.80
C TYR A 311 -4.50 -18.43 9.14
N GLU A 312 -3.19 -18.29 8.97
CA GLU A 312 -2.60 -17.11 8.34
C GLU A 312 -1.59 -17.44 7.23
N TYR A 313 -1.41 -16.50 6.31
CA TYR A 313 -0.43 -16.61 5.21
C TYR A 313 0.00 -15.22 4.76
N HIS A 314 1.08 -15.14 3.98
CA HIS A 314 1.52 -13.91 3.35
C HIS A 314 1.37 -13.93 1.83
N TYR A 315 1.13 -12.73 1.31
CA TYR A 315 1.14 -12.29 -0.06
C TYR A 315 0.01 -12.93 -0.89
N ARG A 316 0.33 -14.04 -1.56
CA ARG A 316 -0.43 -14.58 -2.69
C ARG A 316 -0.85 -16.04 -2.44
N ASN A 317 -1.37 -16.70 -3.48
CA ASN A 317 -1.72 -18.13 -3.47
C ASN A 317 -2.91 -18.53 -2.60
N ILE A 318 -3.93 -17.68 -2.46
CA ILE A 318 -5.17 -18.02 -1.71
C ILE A 318 -5.78 -19.38 -2.10
N SER A 319 -5.70 -19.77 -3.38
CA SER A 319 -6.17 -21.07 -3.87
C SER A 319 -5.46 -22.26 -3.22
N LEU A 320 -4.15 -22.15 -2.93
CA LEU A 320 -3.39 -23.15 -2.19
C LEU A 320 -3.93 -23.28 -0.77
N HIS A 321 -3.99 -22.18 -0.02
CA HIS A 321 -4.42 -22.19 1.37
C HIS A 321 -5.86 -22.71 1.53
N ARG A 322 -6.76 -22.31 0.62
CA ARG A 322 -8.12 -22.85 0.57
C ARG A 322 -8.16 -24.34 0.25
N ARG A 323 -7.29 -24.84 -0.63
CA ARG A 323 -7.16 -26.28 -0.87
C ARG A 323 -6.72 -27.01 0.39
N LEU A 324 -5.67 -26.54 1.06
CA LEU A 324 -5.15 -27.16 2.29
C LEU A 324 -6.19 -27.18 3.41
N LEU A 325 -6.89 -26.07 3.67
CA LEU A 325 -7.98 -26.02 4.65
C LEU A 325 -9.07 -27.06 4.33
N ARG A 326 -9.39 -27.29 3.05
CA ARG A 326 -10.37 -28.32 2.65
C ARG A 326 -9.87 -29.74 2.84
N GLU A 327 -8.59 -29.99 2.53
CA GLU A 327 -7.95 -31.31 2.67
C GLU A 327 -7.79 -31.70 4.15
N PHE A 328 -7.47 -30.72 5.00
CA PHE A 328 -7.26 -30.96 6.43
C PHE A 328 -8.56 -31.03 7.24
N GLY A 329 -9.70 -30.70 6.63
CA GLY A 329 -10.99 -30.59 7.33
C GLY A 329 -11.11 -29.34 8.21
N TRP A 330 -10.37 -28.27 7.89
CA TRP A 330 -10.30 -27.01 8.64
C TRP A 330 -11.09 -25.87 7.96
N ARG A 331 -12.15 -26.22 7.20
CA ARG A 331 -12.85 -25.27 6.30
C ARG A 331 -13.44 -24.06 7.01
N ASP A 332 -13.86 -24.24 8.25
CA ASP A 332 -14.51 -23.21 9.07
C ASP A 332 -13.51 -22.36 9.87
N MET A 333 -12.20 -22.58 9.69
CA MET A 333 -11.20 -21.72 10.34
C MET A 333 -11.23 -20.31 9.73
N PRO A 334 -11.20 -19.27 10.58
CA PRO A 334 -10.82 -17.94 10.17
C PRO A 334 -9.52 -17.95 9.38
N LEU A 335 -9.47 -17.17 8.31
CA LEU A 335 -8.34 -17.09 7.39
C LEU A 335 -7.91 -15.65 7.20
N TRP A 336 -6.68 -15.31 7.59
CA TRP A 336 -6.12 -13.96 7.47
C TRP A 336 -4.92 -13.96 6.51
N ASN A 337 -4.78 -12.88 5.73
CA ASN A 337 -3.55 -12.57 5.02
C ASN A 337 -2.78 -11.54 5.84
N THR A 338 -1.73 -11.95 6.55
CA THR A 338 -1.06 -11.10 7.55
C THR A 338 0.04 -10.22 6.97
N GLU A 339 0.40 -10.39 5.70
CA GLU A 339 1.19 -9.43 4.91
C GLU A 339 0.76 -9.53 3.44
N ALA A 340 0.16 -8.51 2.85
CA ALA A 340 -0.05 -8.40 1.39
C ALA A 340 0.93 -7.38 0.80
N ALA A 341 1.07 -7.32 -0.54
CA ALA A 341 1.97 -6.42 -1.29
C ALA A 341 3.42 -6.92 -1.53
N GLU A 342 3.63 -8.10 -2.13
CA GLU A 342 5.00 -8.53 -2.47
C GLU A 342 5.50 -7.87 -3.77
N GLY A 343 6.60 -7.11 -3.69
CA GLY A 343 7.39 -6.69 -4.85
C GLY A 343 6.89 -5.45 -5.61
N ALA A 344 7.48 -5.21 -6.79
CA ALA A 344 7.37 -3.99 -7.58
C ALA A 344 6.01 -3.75 -8.30
N GLU A 345 4.96 -4.49 -7.95
CA GLU A 345 3.68 -4.37 -8.63
C GLU A 345 2.83 -3.22 -8.08
N LYS A 346 2.25 -2.45 -9.01
CA LYS A 346 1.52 -1.20 -8.75
C LYS A 346 0.45 -1.36 -7.66
N ALA A 347 0.17 -0.29 -6.92
CA ALA A 347 -0.87 -0.18 -5.89
C ALA A 347 -2.22 -0.87 -6.18
N ALA A 348 -2.64 -0.90 -7.46
CA ALA A 348 -3.86 -1.59 -7.89
C ALA A 348 -3.84 -3.11 -7.60
N GLN A 349 -2.67 -3.74 -7.62
CA GLN A 349 -2.50 -5.16 -7.30
C GLN A 349 -2.90 -5.45 -5.85
N LEU A 350 -2.60 -4.54 -4.92
CA LEU A 350 -3.00 -4.65 -3.51
C LEU A 350 -4.51 -4.79 -3.36
N VAL A 351 -5.24 -4.00 -4.16
CA VAL A 351 -6.69 -4.01 -4.20
C VAL A 351 -7.20 -5.33 -4.77
N ARG A 352 -6.61 -5.78 -5.88
CA ARG A 352 -6.99 -7.05 -6.53
C ARG A 352 -6.78 -8.24 -5.60
N GLU A 353 -5.68 -8.28 -4.87
CA GLU A 353 -5.37 -9.32 -3.89
C GLU A 353 -6.32 -9.29 -2.71
N THR A 354 -6.59 -8.11 -2.15
CA THR A 354 -7.50 -7.95 -1.02
C THR A 354 -8.92 -8.36 -1.39
N VAL A 355 -9.44 -7.88 -2.53
CA VAL A 355 -10.81 -8.18 -3.00
C VAL A 355 -10.96 -9.65 -3.40
N SER A 356 -9.96 -10.21 -4.09
CA SER A 356 -9.96 -11.64 -4.44
C SER A 356 -9.89 -12.51 -3.18
N GLY A 357 -9.10 -12.11 -2.19
CA GLY A 357 -9.03 -12.75 -0.87
C GLY A 357 -10.39 -12.73 -0.18
N LEU A 358 -11.04 -11.57 -0.10
CA LEU A 358 -12.37 -11.41 0.49
C LEU A 358 -13.42 -12.30 -0.18
N ALA A 359 -13.44 -12.34 -1.52
CA ALA A 359 -14.35 -13.20 -2.28
C ALA A 359 -14.04 -14.70 -2.07
N ALA A 360 -12.77 -15.02 -1.85
CA ALA A 360 -12.35 -16.34 -1.45
C ALA A 360 -12.59 -16.61 0.05
N GLY A 361 -13.09 -15.64 0.83
CA GLY A 361 -13.42 -15.70 2.27
C GLY A 361 -12.24 -15.54 3.24
N VAL A 362 -11.20 -14.82 2.83
CA VAL A 362 -10.23 -14.22 3.75
C VAL A 362 -10.96 -13.14 4.55
N GLU A 363 -10.88 -13.20 5.88
CA GLU A 363 -11.59 -12.25 6.75
C GLU A 363 -10.87 -10.91 6.86
N ARG A 364 -9.53 -10.93 6.77
CA ARG A 364 -8.70 -9.73 6.93
C ARG A 364 -7.38 -9.85 6.19
N THR A 365 -6.98 -8.74 5.57
CA THR A 365 -5.71 -8.57 4.89
C THR A 365 -4.95 -7.39 5.50
N PHE A 366 -3.70 -7.59 5.90
CA PHE A 366 -2.81 -6.53 6.38
C PHE A 366 -1.86 -6.11 5.28
N ILE A 367 -1.87 -4.82 4.93
CA ILE A 367 -1.01 -4.28 3.87
C ILE A 367 0.39 -4.05 4.42
N PHE A 368 1.40 -4.60 3.75
CA PHE A 368 2.82 -4.32 3.98
C PHE A 368 3.26 -3.23 2.99
N LEU A 369 3.57 -2.00 3.38
CA LEU A 369 3.72 -1.47 4.74
C LEU A 369 3.43 0.04 4.78
N TYR A 370 3.15 0.62 5.95
CA TYR A 370 2.87 2.06 6.01
C TYR A 370 4.09 2.92 5.66
N ALA A 371 5.14 2.84 6.47
CA ALA A 371 6.43 3.49 6.22
C ALA A 371 7.60 2.69 6.82
N ILE A 372 8.76 2.78 6.18
CA ILE A 372 10.04 2.36 6.72
C ILE A 372 11.10 3.39 6.29
N PRO A 373 12.00 3.84 7.19
CA PRO A 373 13.06 4.75 6.78
C PRO A 373 13.98 4.07 5.76
N MET A 374 14.17 4.71 4.61
CA MET A 374 15.07 4.24 3.56
C MET A 374 16.25 5.22 3.45
N THR A 375 17.46 4.73 3.62
CA THR A 375 18.70 5.52 3.61
C THR A 375 19.71 5.02 2.58
N ARG A 376 19.54 3.79 2.09
CA ARG A 376 20.43 3.15 1.12
C ARG A 376 19.67 2.76 -0.14
N PRO A 377 20.30 2.78 -1.33
CA PRO A 377 19.63 2.47 -2.60
C PRO A 377 18.85 1.15 -2.60
N GLU A 378 19.40 0.10 -1.98
CA GLU A 378 18.77 -1.23 -1.95
C GLU A 378 17.45 -1.19 -1.17
N GLU A 379 17.35 -0.35 -0.13
CA GLU A 379 16.13 -0.16 0.66
C GLU A 379 15.04 0.56 -0.18
N PHE A 380 15.44 1.48 -1.07
CA PHE A 380 14.49 2.13 -1.98
C PHE A 380 13.98 1.17 -3.06
N GLU A 381 14.82 0.26 -3.55
CA GLU A 381 14.39 -0.78 -4.50
C GLU A 381 13.44 -1.78 -3.84
N GLU A 382 13.73 -2.19 -2.60
CA GLU A 382 12.94 -3.17 -1.85
C GLU A 382 11.62 -2.57 -1.34
N PHE A 383 11.67 -1.43 -0.64
CA PHE A 383 10.51 -0.90 0.09
C PHE A 383 9.81 0.27 -0.61
N GLY A 384 10.51 1.00 -1.49
CA GLY A 384 9.94 2.13 -2.23
C GLY A 384 8.63 1.79 -2.98
N PRO A 385 8.52 0.60 -3.63
CA PRO A 385 7.29 0.20 -4.30
C PRO A 385 6.10 -0.11 -3.37
N VAL A 386 6.32 -0.34 -2.08
CA VAL A 386 5.29 -0.88 -1.16
C VAL A 386 4.91 0.08 -0.02
N VAL A 387 5.70 1.12 0.26
CA VAL A 387 5.39 2.11 1.30
C VAL A 387 4.22 3.03 0.90
N MET A 388 3.45 3.47 1.90
CA MET A 388 2.39 4.47 1.72
C MET A 388 2.94 5.90 1.71
N VAL A 389 4.04 6.14 2.43
CA VAL A 389 4.66 7.47 2.50
C VAL A 389 6.19 7.39 2.37
N ASP A 390 6.79 8.46 1.86
CA ASP A 390 8.24 8.62 1.80
C ASP A 390 8.85 8.95 3.19
N ASN A 391 10.16 9.18 3.24
CA ASN A 391 10.86 9.52 4.49
C ASN A 391 10.37 10.82 5.14
N ASP A 392 9.86 11.77 4.35
CA ASP A 392 9.28 13.03 4.81
C ASP A 392 7.80 12.86 5.22
N GLY A 393 7.26 11.66 5.09
CA GLY A 393 5.86 11.33 5.36
C GLY A 393 4.90 11.74 4.25
N ARG A 394 5.39 12.12 3.06
CA ARG A 394 4.55 12.51 1.92
C ARG A 394 4.01 11.30 1.18
N PRO A 395 2.77 11.36 0.64
CA PRO A 395 2.13 10.21 0.03
C PRO A 395 2.88 9.73 -1.22
N THR A 396 3.08 8.41 -1.31
CA THR A 396 3.55 7.75 -2.53
C THR A 396 2.38 7.45 -3.48
N GLY A 397 2.67 6.76 -4.60
CA GLY A 397 1.65 6.23 -5.51
C GLY A 397 0.61 5.32 -4.83
N ASN A 398 0.99 4.66 -3.74
CA ASN A 398 0.16 3.66 -3.07
C ASN A 398 -0.90 4.29 -2.15
N PHE A 399 -0.60 5.46 -1.57
CA PHE A 399 -1.43 6.10 -0.57
C PHE A 399 -2.89 6.35 -1.02
N PRO A 400 -3.15 7.06 -2.15
CA PRO A 400 -4.53 7.32 -2.57
C PRO A 400 -5.29 6.04 -2.94
N VAL A 401 -4.57 5.02 -3.41
CA VAL A 401 -5.17 3.74 -3.78
C VAL A 401 -5.63 2.95 -2.56
N VAL A 402 -4.78 2.87 -1.53
CA VAL A 402 -5.14 2.20 -0.27
C VAL A 402 -6.20 2.99 0.50
N TYR A 403 -6.12 4.32 0.51
CA TYR A 403 -7.19 5.17 1.06
C TYR A 403 -8.54 4.88 0.39
N THR A 404 -8.55 4.86 -0.95
CA THR A 404 -9.77 4.60 -1.72
C THR A 404 -10.28 3.19 -1.48
N MET A 405 -9.42 2.18 -1.49
CA MET A 405 -9.81 0.81 -1.15
C MET A 405 -10.41 0.72 0.25
N SER A 406 -9.78 1.33 1.26
CA SER A 406 -10.30 1.35 2.62
C SER A 406 -11.69 1.98 2.69
N ARG A 407 -11.89 3.12 2.01
CA ARG A 407 -13.21 3.77 1.89
C ARG A 407 -14.24 2.85 1.22
N GLN A 408 -13.86 2.19 0.13
CA GLN A 408 -14.77 1.39 -0.69
C GLN A 408 -15.06 0.01 -0.09
N LEU A 409 -14.20 -0.53 0.78
CA LEU A 409 -14.44 -1.79 1.51
C LEU A 409 -15.04 -1.56 2.90
N ASN A 410 -15.20 -0.31 3.33
CA ASN A 410 -15.74 0.03 4.64
C ASN A 410 -17.18 -0.49 4.81
N GLY A 411 -17.40 -1.34 5.81
CA GLY A 411 -18.71 -1.93 6.09
C GLY A 411 -19.11 -3.06 5.12
N ILE A 412 -18.19 -3.59 4.33
CA ILE A 412 -18.44 -4.80 3.53
C ILE A 412 -18.78 -5.98 4.45
N ARG A 413 -19.72 -6.82 4.02
CA ARG A 413 -20.14 -8.04 4.73
C ARG A 413 -19.80 -9.30 3.96
N GLU A 414 -19.92 -9.23 2.65
CA GLU A 414 -19.69 -10.36 1.77
C GLU A 414 -19.28 -9.83 0.42
N CYS A 415 -18.43 -10.58 -0.26
CA CYS A 415 -18.19 -10.36 -1.67
C CYS A 415 -18.19 -11.67 -2.43
N ARG A 416 -18.74 -11.66 -3.65
CA ARG A 416 -18.84 -12.81 -4.52
C ARG A 416 -18.29 -12.46 -5.89
N GLU A 417 -17.60 -13.41 -6.48
CA GLU A 417 -17.07 -13.26 -7.84
C GLU A 417 -18.15 -13.59 -8.89
N LEU A 418 -18.33 -12.69 -9.85
CA LEU A 418 -19.21 -12.77 -11.02
C LEU A 418 -18.42 -12.63 -12.34
N SER A 419 -17.14 -12.95 -12.30
CA SER A 419 -16.21 -12.81 -13.43
C SER A 419 -16.66 -13.60 -14.66
N SER A 420 -16.35 -13.06 -15.85
CA SER A 420 -16.65 -13.69 -17.13
C SER A 420 -15.58 -13.31 -18.15
N GLY A 421 -14.98 -14.30 -18.82
CA GLY A 421 -13.83 -14.07 -19.70
C GLY A 421 -12.65 -13.49 -18.90
N GLY A 422 -12.01 -12.44 -19.40
CA GLY A 422 -10.97 -11.69 -18.70
C GLY A 422 -11.49 -10.56 -17.81
N LEU A 423 -12.80 -10.32 -17.77
CA LEU A 423 -13.37 -9.35 -16.82
C LEU A 423 -13.46 -10.00 -15.43
N ARG A 424 -12.73 -9.45 -14.49
CA ARG A 424 -12.88 -9.77 -13.06
C ARG A 424 -13.92 -8.83 -12.47
N LEU A 425 -15.05 -9.37 -12.05
CA LEU A 425 -16.17 -8.61 -11.48
C LEU A 425 -16.57 -9.23 -10.15
N PHE A 426 -16.72 -8.37 -9.14
CA PHE A 426 -17.09 -8.77 -7.80
C PHE A 426 -18.33 -8.00 -7.37
N SER A 427 -19.34 -8.72 -6.88
CA SER A 427 -20.54 -8.14 -6.28
C SER A 427 -20.41 -8.24 -4.77
N CYS A 428 -20.40 -7.10 -4.10
CA CYS A 428 -20.21 -7.01 -2.66
C CYS A 428 -21.46 -6.43 -1.99
N ARG A 429 -21.80 -6.97 -0.82
CA ARG A 429 -22.88 -6.48 0.05
C ARG A 429 -22.31 -5.72 1.23
N TYR A 430 -22.97 -4.63 1.59
CA TYR A 430 -22.54 -3.73 2.66
C TYR A 430 -23.56 -3.64 3.78
N ARG A 431 -23.12 -3.15 4.94
CA ARG A 431 -23.97 -2.90 6.11
C ARG A 431 -25.07 -1.88 5.88
N ASP A 432 -24.82 -0.89 5.03
CA ASP A 432 -25.74 0.19 4.68
C ASP A 432 -26.70 -0.18 3.53
N GLY A 433 -26.55 -1.38 2.95
CA GLY A 433 -27.44 -1.93 1.93
C GLY A 433 -26.94 -1.72 0.49
N GLY A 434 -27.67 -2.32 -0.46
CA GLY A 434 -27.36 -2.27 -1.90
C GLY A 434 -26.15 -3.12 -2.32
N PRO A 435 -26.15 -3.73 -3.51
CA PRO A 435 -24.95 -4.31 -4.08
C PRO A 435 -24.05 -3.20 -4.63
N ARG A 436 -22.76 -3.24 -4.29
CA ARG A 436 -21.72 -2.46 -5.00
C ARG A 436 -20.79 -3.42 -5.71
N TYR A 437 -20.12 -2.92 -6.73
CA TYR A 437 -19.31 -3.77 -7.59
C TYR A 437 -17.87 -3.27 -7.66
N ILE A 438 -16.95 -4.22 -7.74
CA ILE A 438 -15.52 -3.95 -7.90
C ILE A 438 -15.05 -4.74 -9.11
N LEU A 439 -14.31 -4.11 -10.00
CA LEU A 439 -13.91 -4.76 -11.25
C LEU A 439 -12.57 -4.28 -11.79
N TRP A 440 -11.98 -5.15 -12.60
CA TRP A 440 -10.78 -4.91 -13.38
C TRP A 440 -10.67 -5.93 -14.53
N SER A 441 -9.82 -5.65 -15.51
CA SER A 441 -9.45 -6.63 -16.53
C SER A 441 -8.23 -7.44 -16.12
N SER A 442 -8.26 -8.75 -16.39
CA SER A 442 -7.10 -9.64 -16.33
C SER A 442 -6.42 -9.85 -17.70
N THR A 443 -6.94 -9.23 -18.76
CA THR A 443 -6.38 -9.31 -20.13
C THR A 443 -5.70 -8.01 -20.56
N GLY A 444 -5.80 -6.95 -19.75
CA GLY A 444 -5.27 -5.62 -20.08
C GLY A 444 -6.25 -4.74 -20.85
N ALA A 445 -7.53 -5.13 -20.94
CA ALA A 445 -8.58 -4.28 -21.51
C ALA A 445 -8.68 -2.95 -20.75
N ARG A 446 -8.93 -1.86 -21.48
CA ARG A 446 -9.05 -0.52 -20.88
C ARG A 446 -10.44 -0.22 -20.36
N ALA A 447 -11.46 -0.81 -20.98
CA ALA A 447 -12.86 -0.66 -20.59
C ALA A 447 -13.64 -1.94 -20.90
N ALA A 448 -14.76 -2.13 -20.20
CA ALA A 448 -15.67 -3.25 -20.40
C ALA A 448 -17.12 -2.77 -20.49
N THR A 449 -17.94 -3.48 -21.28
CA THR A 449 -19.37 -3.22 -21.39
C THR A 449 -20.15 -4.07 -20.40
N LEU A 450 -20.99 -3.42 -19.60
CA LEU A 450 -21.89 -4.03 -18.64
C LEU A 450 -23.34 -3.79 -19.05
N LYS A 451 -24.23 -4.73 -18.73
CA LYS A 451 -25.68 -4.44 -18.71
C LYS A 451 -25.99 -3.71 -17.42
N CYS A 452 -26.71 -2.60 -17.51
CA CYS A 452 -27.06 -1.76 -16.37
C CYS A 452 -28.40 -1.04 -16.63
N GLY A 453 -29.33 -1.11 -15.67
CA GLY A 453 -30.66 -0.52 -15.80
C GLY A 453 -30.78 0.94 -15.34
N GLY A 454 -29.73 1.52 -14.73
CA GLY A 454 -29.77 2.88 -14.17
C GLY A 454 -28.38 3.51 -14.05
N GLU A 455 -28.33 4.73 -13.52
CA GLU A 455 -27.10 5.50 -13.33
C GLU A 455 -26.10 4.75 -12.42
N LEU A 456 -24.82 4.84 -12.77
CA LEU A 456 -23.71 4.37 -11.96
C LEU A 456 -22.84 5.54 -11.52
N ARG A 457 -22.54 5.58 -10.22
CA ARG A 457 -21.39 6.31 -9.71
C ARG A 457 -20.16 5.41 -9.86
N ILE A 458 -19.11 5.96 -10.44
CA ILE A 458 -17.86 5.28 -10.69
C ILE A 458 -16.78 5.95 -9.86
N THR A 459 -16.00 5.16 -9.15
CA THR A 459 -14.77 5.62 -8.49
C THR A 459 -13.60 4.87 -9.08
N ASP A 460 -12.57 5.59 -9.53
CA ASP A 460 -11.32 4.98 -9.97
C ASP A 460 -10.48 4.47 -8.77
N ALA A 461 -9.32 3.87 -9.05
CA ALA A 461 -8.44 3.36 -8.01
C ALA A 461 -7.96 4.44 -7.03
N THR A 462 -7.89 5.70 -7.44
CA THR A 462 -7.31 6.83 -6.69
C THR A 462 -8.36 7.70 -5.99
N GLY A 463 -9.64 7.44 -6.24
CA GLY A 463 -10.76 8.11 -5.60
C GLY A 463 -11.49 9.13 -6.47
N THR A 464 -11.11 9.30 -7.74
CA THR A 464 -11.81 10.21 -8.65
C THR A 464 -13.20 9.67 -8.95
N GLU A 465 -14.23 10.49 -8.72
CA GLU A 465 -15.62 10.10 -8.95
C GLU A 465 -16.16 10.66 -10.27
N SER A 466 -16.93 9.84 -10.98
CA SER A 466 -17.71 10.24 -12.15
C SER A 466 -19.08 9.55 -12.13
N ARG A 467 -19.98 9.99 -13.00
CA ARG A 467 -21.31 9.39 -13.18
C ARG A 467 -21.48 9.00 -14.62
N LEU A 468 -21.96 7.78 -14.85
CA LEU A 468 -22.32 7.30 -16.17
C LEU A 468 -23.78 6.86 -16.18
N VAL A 469 -24.49 7.18 -17.27
CA VAL A 469 -25.88 6.79 -17.49
C VAL A 469 -25.90 5.72 -18.60
N PRO A 470 -26.65 4.63 -18.45
CA PRO A 470 -26.69 3.57 -19.44
C PRO A 470 -27.42 4.02 -20.71
N PHE A 471 -26.94 3.56 -21.85
CA PHE A 471 -27.58 3.68 -23.16
C PHE A 471 -28.25 2.35 -23.53
N GLU A 472 -29.57 2.35 -23.72
CA GLU A 472 -30.37 1.14 -24.00
C GLU A 472 -30.04 -0.06 -23.10
N GLY A 473 -29.77 0.21 -21.81
CA GLY A 473 -29.45 -0.83 -20.83
C GLY A 473 -27.98 -1.27 -20.81
N PHE A 474 -27.08 -0.57 -21.50
CA PHE A 474 -25.64 -0.86 -21.53
C PHE A 474 -24.79 0.34 -21.11
N ILE A 475 -23.65 0.04 -20.50
CA ILE A 475 -22.71 1.06 -20.04
C ILE A 475 -21.27 0.56 -20.23
N SER A 476 -20.38 1.44 -20.67
CA SER A 476 -18.95 1.14 -20.81
C SER A 476 -18.19 1.78 -19.67
N VAL A 477 -17.48 0.98 -18.88
CA VAL A 477 -16.76 1.42 -17.68
C VAL A 477 -15.26 1.16 -17.83
N PRO A 478 -14.36 2.03 -17.31
CA PRO A 478 -12.94 1.76 -17.26
C PRO A 478 -12.62 0.51 -16.43
N VAL A 479 -11.65 -0.29 -16.85
CA VAL A 479 -11.21 -1.52 -16.13
C VAL A 479 -9.69 -1.75 -16.15
N SER A 480 -8.91 -0.76 -16.62
CA SER A 480 -7.45 -0.88 -16.74
C SER A 480 -6.72 -1.08 -15.40
N GLU A 481 -7.25 -0.48 -14.33
CA GLU A 481 -6.72 -0.62 -12.96
C GLU A 481 -7.69 -1.37 -12.06
N VAL A 482 -8.32 -0.69 -11.10
CA VAL A 482 -9.48 -1.15 -10.35
C VAL A 482 -10.52 -0.05 -10.41
N THR A 483 -11.78 -0.44 -10.55
CA THR A 483 -12.92 0.48 -10.58
C THR A 483 -13.97 0.00 -9.60
N TYR A 484 -14.59 0.95 -8.90
CA TYR A 484 -15.68 0.71 -7.96
C TYR A 484 -16.96 1.31 -8.57
N LEU A 485 -18.05 0.55 -8.52
CA LEU A 485 -19.36 0.95 -9.03
C LEU A 485 -20.38 0.92 -7.89
N ASP A 486 -21.14 2.01 -7.78
CA ASP A 486 -22.28 2.16 -6.86
C ASP A 486 -23.51 2.65 -7.63
N GLY A 487 -24.70 2.28 -7.17
CA GLY A 487 -25.98 2.59 -7.83
C GLY A 487 -26.69 1.36 -8.37
N ALA A 488 -26.95 1.34 -9.68
CA ALA A 488 -27.71 0.27 -10.31
C ALA A 488 -26.99 -1.09 -10.36
N GLU A 489 -27.76 -2.17 -10.47
CA GLU A 489 -27.22 -3.52 -10.65
C GLU A 489 -26.53 -3.67 -12.02
N VAL A 490 -25.42 -4.42 -12.03
CA VAL A 490 -24.64 -4.68 -13.24
C VAL A 490 -24.40 -6.16 -13.48
N THR A 491 -24.35 -6.54 -14.75
CA THR A 491 -23.89 -7.87 -15.18
C THR A 491 -22.93 -7.75 -16.37
N PRO A 492 -21.95 -8.65 -16.52
CA PRO A 492 -21.04 -8.65 -17.67
C PRO A 492 -21.83 -8.77 -18.99
N ALA A 493 -21.53 -7.92 -19.96
CA ALA A 493 -22.06 -8.04 -21.33
C ALA A 493 -20.96 -8.49 -22.30
N ALA A 494 -19.84 -7.75 -22.33
CA ALA A 494 -18.68 -8.07 -23.14
C ALA A 494 -17.42 -7.38 -22.61
N GLU A 495 -16.28 -8.04 -22.73
CA GLU A 495 -14.96 -7.46 -22.42
C GLU A 495 -14.42 -6.64 -23.61
N ARG A 496 -15.24 -5.70 -24.07
CA ARG A 496 -14.88 -4.68 -25.05
C ARG A 496 -15.56 -3.37 -24.68
N ALA A 497 -14.96 -2.24 -25.03
CA ALA A 497 -15.58 -0.95 -24.77
C ALA A 497 -16.69 -0.67 -25.79
N MET A 498 -17.65 0.18 -25.43
CA MET A 498 -18.59 0.73 -26.42
C MET A 498 -17.90 1.73 -27.36
N ALA A 499 -16.81 2.35 -26.91
CA ALA A 499 -15.95 3.22 -27.70
C ALA A 499 -14.48 2.93 -27.36
N GLU A 500 -13.67 2.65 -28.38
CA GLU A 500 -12.25 2.33 -28.25
C GLU A 500 -11.39 3.36 -28.99
N ILE A 501 -10.41 3.90 -28.26
CA ILE A 501 -9.34 4.71 -28.83
C ILE A 501 -8.21 3.75 -29.17
N GLY A 502 -7.98 3.53 -30.46
CA GLY A 502 -6.94 2.64 -30.95
C GLY A 502 -5.55 3.29 -30.93
N THR A 503 -4.53 2.49 -31.22
CA THR A 503 -3.14 2.95 -31.31
C THR A 503 -2.98 3.95 -32.48
N PRO A 504 -2.24 5.06 -32.30
CA PRO A 504 -1.95 5.98 -33.39
C PRO A 504 -1.36 5.25 -34.60
N ARG A 505 -1.91 5.50 -35.80
CA ARG A 505 -1.46 4.83 -37.04
C ARG A 505 -0.14 5.38 -37.58
N THR A 506 0.23 6.59 -37.15
CA THR A 506 1.49 7.25 -37.50
C THR A 506 2.15 7.78 -36.23
N THR A 507 3.42 7.41 -36.03
CA THR A 507 4.31 8.07 -35.06
C THR A 507 5.15 9.07 -35.85
N PRO A 508 5.13 10.37 -35.54
CA PRO A 508 5.95 11.31 -36.28
C PRO A 508 7.40 11.11 -35.84
N VAL A 509 8.17 10.45 -36.69
CA VAL A 509 9.61 10.69 -36.73
C VAL A 509 9.87 12.06 -37.39
N PHE A 510 8.95 12.57 -38.23
CA PHE A 510 9.10 13.84 -38.98
C PHE A 510 7.78 14.61 -39.33
N GLY A 511 6.67 14.43 -38.60
CA GLY A 511 5.36 15.06 -38.94
C GLY A 511 4.68 15.79 -37.78
N ASN A 512 3.69 16.65 -38.08
CA ASN A 512 2.92 17.42 -37.08
C ASN A 512 1.49 16.87 -36.85
N GLU A 513 1.12 15.75 -37.45
CA GLU A 513 -0.23 15.18 -37.39
C GLU A 513 -0.21 13.73 -36.90
N PHE A 514 -1.18 13.41 -36.02
CA PHE A 514 -1.42 12.06 -35.48
C PHE A 514 -2.81 11.58 -35.87
N GLU A 515 -2.90 10.42 -36.53
CA GLU A 515 -4.19 9.75 -36.74
C GLU A 515 -4.46 8.74 -35.61
N ILE A 516 -5.50 8.98 -34.83
CA ILE A 516 -5.95 8.09 -33.76
C ILE A 516 -7.29 7.44 -34.18
N PRO A 517 -7.31 6.13 -34.50
CA PRO A 517 -8.55 5.48 -34.90
C PRO A 517 -9.50 5.37 -33.72
N LEU A 518 -10.77 5.69 -33.95
CA LEU A 518 -11.86 5.50 -33.00
C LEU A 518 -12.79 4.40 -33.51
N SER A 519 -13.07 3.40 -32.69
CA SER A 519 -14.02 2.33 -33.01
C SER A 519 -15.20 2.37 -32.04
N PHE A 520 -16.41 2.28 -32.57
CA PHE A 520 -17.63 2.24 -31.76
C PHE A 520 -18.30 0.88 -31.90
N HIS A 521 -18.63 0.28 -30.77
CA HIS A 521 -19.34 -0.98 -30.67
C HIS A 521 -20.69 -0.73 -30.02
N ASN A 522 -21.75 -0.83 -30.80
CA ASN A 522 -23.11 -0.74 -30.28
C ASN A 522 -23.56 -2.11 -29.76
N PRO A 523 -23.73 -2.29 -28.43
CA PRO A 523 -24.21 -3.55 -27.87
C PRO A 523 -25.73 -3.70 -27.96
N ALA A 524 -26.44 -2.63 -28.33
CA ALA A 524 -27.88 -2.57 -28.31
C ALA A 524 -28.49 -3.03 -29.65
N PRO A 525 -29.74 -3.52 -29.66
CA PRO A 525 -30.42 -3.94 -30.87
C PRO A 525 -30.84 -2.77 -31.77
N GLY A 526 -31.02 -1.56 -31.21
CA GLY A 526 -31.37 -0.34 -31.94
C GLY A 526 -30.14 0.44 -32.42
N PRO A 527 -30.30 1.40 -33.35
CA PRO A 527 -29.20 2.26 -33.81
C PRO A 527 -28.70 3.20 -32.70
N PHE A 528 -27.38 3.35 -32.60
CA PHE A 528 -26.73 4.31 -31.69
C PHE A 528 -26.74 5.72 -32.31
N HIS A 529 -27.43 6.65 -31.65
CA HIS A 529 -27.42 8.08 -32.00
C HIS A 529 -26.81 8.88 -30.84
N GLY A 530 -25.71 9.58 -31.09
CA GLY A 530 -25.04 10.36 -30.05
C GLY A 530 -23.94 11.26 -30.61
N GLN A 531 -23.33 12.04 -29.71
CA GLN A 531 -22.16 12.85 -30.00
C GLN A 531 -20.96 12.24 -29.29
N ALA A 532 -19.85 12.08 -30.02
CA ALA A 532 -18.57 11.73 -29.43
C ALA A 532 -17.86 13.02 -29.03
N VAL A 533 -17.50 13.15 -27.74
CA VAL A 533 -16.66 14.23 -27.25
C VAL A 533 -15.25 13.68 -27.08
N LEU A 534 -14.30 14.26 -27.80
CA LEU A 534 -12.89 14.03 -27.56
C LEU A 534 -12.35 15.18 -26.71
N SER A 535 -11.57 14.84 -25.69
CA SER A 535 -10.87 15.80 -24.86
C SER A 535 -9.42 15.35 -24.75
N ALA A 536 -8.51 16.29 -24.95
CA ALA A 536 -7.08 16.10 -24.75
C ALA A 536 -6.61 17.00 -23.60
N SER A 537 -5.52 16.62 -22.94
CA SER A 537 -4.85 17.52 -22.00
C SER A 537 -4.49 18.84 -22.72
N PRO A 538 -4.52 20.00 -22.06
CA PRO A 538 -4.00 21.25 -22.63
C PRO A 538 -2.54 21.16 -23.10
N ASP A 539 -1.83 20.13 -22.66
CA ASP A 539 -0.44 19.82 -23.01
C ASP A 539 -0.29 19.07 -24.37
N TRP A 540 -1.40 18.76 -25.06
CA TRP A 540 -1.41 18.20 -26.44
C TRP A 540 -1.38 19.27 -27.52
#